data_AF-A0A0G4IEA4-F1
#
_entry.id   AF-A0A0G4IEA4-F1
#
_cell.length_a   1.000
_cell.length_b   1.000
_cell.length_c   1.000
_cell.angle_alpha   90.00
_cell.angle_beta   90.00
_cell.angle_gamma   90.00
#
_symmetry.space_group_name_H-M   'P 1'
#
loop_
_entity.id
_entity.type
_entity.pdbx_description
1 polymer ?
#
loop_
_entity_poly.entity_id
_entity_poly.type
_entity_poly.pdbx_seq_one_letter_code
_entity_poly.pdbx_strand_id
1 'polypeptide(L)'
;MVKKEGEARSKGGKERKNALGTSQSTTKVVKTEGMPAKKGREKGSVRSRKEGKAGSAKSSKAPKAEEAPEEERFFLVKGEPESRIEKGVDLKFSIEDLKSRPNQTEAWDGVRNYQARNVMRSMRVGDLALYYHSNCKRPGVVGICRIVKEAYPDHTQFNPQHPNHDPKSSPENPRWDMVDVKFVRDLRRFVSLEELKGYKEGGLKDMFLLTRGRLSVQPVSREHFDFVVALEDTPDPLEDKTKTKKKSGIS
;
A
#
# COMPACT_ATOMS: atom_id res chain seq x y z
N MET A 1 -25.74 -26.73 73.76
CA MET A 1 -25.25 -25.43 73.25
C MET A 1 -25.35 -25.48 71.72
N VAL A 2 -26.42 -24.95 71.10
CA VAL A 2 -26.62 -23.53 70.68
C VAL A 2 -25.67 -23.22 69.48
N LYS A 3 -26.05 -22.81 68.26
CA LYS A 3 -27.28 -22.26 67.66
C LYS A 3 -27.14 -22.20 66.10
N LYS A 4 -28.26 -22.51 65.42
CA LYS A 4 -28.93 -21.81 64.30
C LYS A 4 -28.27 -21.50 62.94
N GLU A 5 -28.93 -22.04 61.91
CA GLU A 5 -29.19 -21.45 60.58
C GLU A 5 -29.96 -20.12 60.66
N GLY A 6 -29.80 -19.26 59.64
CA GLY A 6 -30.49 -17.99 59.48
C GLY A 6 -30.57 -17.53 58.01
N GLU A 7 -31.82 -17.48 57.54
CA GLU A 7 -32.38 -17.12 56.23
C GLU A 7 -32.36 -15.60 55.91
N ALA A 8 -32.39 -15.22 54.61
CA ALA A 8 -33.24 -14.15 54.00
C ALA A 8 -32.74 -13.80 52.57
N ARG A 9 -33.46 -14.11 51.47
CA ARG A 9 -34.66 -13.49 50.85
C ARG A 9 -34.43 -12.20 50.02
N SER A 10 -34.47 -12.39 48.70
CA SER A 10 -35.26 -11.72 47.63
C SER A 10 -35.84 -10.31 47.83
N LYS A 11 -35.54 -9.41 46.86
CA LYS A 11 -36.43 -8.48 46.11
C LYS A 11 -35.71 -8.17 44.77
N GLY A 12 -36.27 -8.03 43.56
CA GLY A 12 -37.63 -7.84 43.08
C GLY A 12 -37.70 -6.60 42.16
N GLY A 13 -37.97 -6.79 40.85
CA GLY A 13 -38.41 -5.76 39.88
C GLY A 13 -37.31 -5.08 39.06
N LYS A 14 -37.49 -4.69 37.79
CA LYS A 14 -38.69 -4.56 36.97
C LYS A 14 -38.28 -4.43 35.48
N GLU A 15 -38.85 -5.24 34.61
CA GLU A 15 -38.88 -5.00 33.17
C GLU A 15 -39.65 -3.71 32.84
N ARG A 16 -39.21 -2.99 31.81
CA ARG A 16 -40.03 -1.99 31.11
C ARG A 16 -40.09 -2.35 29.63
N LYS A 17 -41.26 -2.83 29.23
CA LYS A 17 -41.79 -2.81 27.87
C LYS A 17 -42.03 -1.35 27.48
N ASN A 18 -41.76 -0.98 26.23
CA ASN A 18 -42.46 0.11 25.58
C ASN A 18 -42.84 -0.30 24.16
N ALA A 19 -44.07 0.08 23.81
CA ALA A 19 -44.86 -0.45 22.72
C ALA A 19 -44.80 0.40 21.45
N LEU A 20 -45.22 -0.28 20.37
CA LEU A 20 -45.70 0.18 19.07
C LEU A 20 -46.22 1.62 18.98
N GLY A 21 -45.80 2.30 17.90
CA GLY A 21 -46.52 3.39 17.25
C GLY A 21 -46.47 3.18 15.73
N THR A 22 -47.57 2.69 15.17
CA THR A 22 -47.81 2.51 13.74
C THR A 22 -48.16 3.85 13.11
N SER A 23 -47.62 4.15 11.93
CA SER A 23 -48.33 4.99 10.96
C SER A 23 -48.01 4.54 9.53
N GLN A 24 -49.09 4.39 8.77
CA GLN A 24 -49.17 3.81 7.43
C GLN A 24 -48.90 4.86 6.33
N SER A 25 -48.82 4.34 5.10
CA SER A 25 -49.12 5.00 3.81
C SER A 25 -47.91 5.72 3.17
N THR A 26 -47.56 5.58 1.89
CA THR A 26 -48.24 5.02 0.71
C THR A 26 -47.22 4.49 -0.31
N THR A 27 -47.59 3.38 -0.95
CA THR A 27 -47.02 2.85 -2.18
C THR A 27 -47.43 3.72 -3.37
N LYS A 28 -46.50 4.07 -4.27
CA LYS A 28 -46.82 4.36 -5.67
C LYS A 28 -45.92 3.55 -6.60
N VAL A 29 -46.57 2.57 -7.22
CA VAL A 29 -46.20 1.89 -8.45
C VAL A 29 -46.31 2.90 -9.60
N VAL A 30 -45.29 3.00 -10.45
CA VAL A 30 -45.46 3.51 -11.82
C VAL A 30 -44.84 2.49 -12.78
N LYS A 31 -45.68 2.11 -13.74
CA LYS A 31 -45.49 1.13 -14.80
C LYS A 31 -44.74 1.80 -15.97
N THR A 32 -43.81 1.02 -16.55
CA THR A 32 -43.44 0.83 -17.97
C THR A 32 -43.91 1.84 -19.03
N GLU A 33 -42.96 2.25 -19.89
CA GLU A 33 -42.95 2.30 -21.38
C GLU A 33 -41.86 3.31 -21.82
N GLY A 34 -40.99 3.13 -22.82
CA GLY A 34 -40.69 2.02 -23.72
C GLY A 34 -39.35 2.32 -24.45
N MET A 35 -38.68 1.27 -24.92
CA MET A 35 -37.59 1.34 -25.91
C MET A 35 -38.14 1.82 -27.26
N PRO A 36 -37.25 2.30 -28.15
CA PRO A 36 -37.28 1.76 -29.50
C PRO A 36 -35.97 1.02 -29.81
N ALA A 37 -36.15 -0.25 -30.15
CA ALA A 37 -35.17 -1.06 -30.85
C ALA A 37 -34.96 -0.51 -32.28
N LYS A 38 -33.72 -0.45 -32.74
CA LYS A 38 -33.40 -0.46 -34.17
C LYS A 38 -32.89 -1.85 -34.55
N LYS A 39 -33.73 -2.58 -35.31
CA LYS A 39 -33.33 -3.62 -36.29
C LYS A 39 -32.25 -2.99 -37.20
N GLY A 40 -31.13 -3.61 -37.55
CA GLY A 40 -30.99 -4.98 -38.05
C GLY A 40 -31.26 -5.00 -39.55
N ARG A 41 -30.23 -4.93 -40.40
CA ARG A 41 -30.15 -5.71 -41.66
C ARG A 41 -28.75 -5.68 -42.29
N GLU A 42 -28.17 -6.86 -42.38
CA GLU A 42 -27.06 -7.24 -43.25
C GLU A 42 -27.37 -6.97 -44.73
N LYS A 43 -26.32 -6.66 -45.50
CA LYS A 43 -26.19 -7.16 -46.86
C LYS A 43 -24.78 -7.69 -47.04
N GLY A 44 -24.71 -8.99 -47.34
CA GLY A 44 -23.48 -9.64 -47.73
C GLY A 44 -22.96 -9.15 -49.08
N SER A 45 -21.68 -9.40 -49.31
CA SER A 45 -21.16 -9.68 -50.63
C SER A 45 -20.09 -10.75 -50.49
N VAL A 46 -20.33 -11.85 -51.19
CA VAL A 46 -19.51 -13.05 -51.28
C VAL A 46 -18.67 -12.95 -52.56
N ARG A 47 -17.43 -13.45 -52.46
CA ARG A 47 -16.47 -13.84 -53.53
C ARG A 47 -15.70 -12.72 -54.24
N SER A 48 -14.38 -12.76 -54.10
CA SER A 48 -13.56 -13.37 -55.17
C SER A 48 -12.19 -13.82 -54.65
N ARG A 49 -11.84 -15.08 -54.93
CA ARG A 49 -10.49 -15.63 -54.83
C ARG A 49 -9.68 -15.10 -56.01
N LYS A 50 -8.43 -14.69 -55.79
CA LYS A 50 -7.40 -14.82 -56.81
C LYS A 50 -6.04 -15.03 -56.16
N GLU A 51 -5.50 -16.22 -56.41
CA GLU A 51 -4.12 -16.61 -56.13
C GLU A 51 -3.16 -15.74 -56.96
N GLY A 52 -2.05 -15.34 -56.35
CA GLY A 52 -1.01 -14.50 -56.93
C GLY A 52 0.34 -14.81 -56.27
N LYS A 53 1.08 -15.66 -56.97
CA LYS A 53 2.45 -16.16 -56.83
C LYS A 53 3.48 -15.25 -56.10
N ALA A 54 4.37 -15.95 -55.39
CA ALA A 54 5.54 -15.49 -54.67
C ALA A 54 6.50 -14.58 -55.46
N GLY A 55 6.95 -13.52 -54.78
CA GLY A 55 8.14 -12.74 -55.12
C GLY A 55 8.96 -12.51 -53.85
N SER A 56 10.12 -13.15 -53.78
CA SER A 56 11.05 -13.10 -52.66
C SER A 56 11.75 -11.73 -52.61
N ALA A 57 11.36 -10.86 -51.67
CA ALA A 57 12.09 -9.64 -51.33
C ALA A 57 12.81 -9.83 -50.00
N LYS A 58 14.15 -9.86 -50.05
CA LYS A 58 15.05 -9.82 -48.89
C LYS A 58 14.77 -8.55 -48.09
N SER A 59 14.19 -8.69 -46.89
CA SER A 59 14.18 -7.64 -45.89
C SER A 59 15.50 -7.69 -45.12
N SER A 60 16.34 -6.68 -45.36
CA SER A 60 17.50 -6.36 -44.55
C SER A 60 17.03 -6.01 -43.13
N LYS A 61 17.49 -6.77 -42.15
CA LYS A 61 17.29 -6.55 -40.72
C LYS A 61 17.90 -5.20 -40.33
N ALA A 62 17.07 -4.21 -40.02
CA ALA A 62 17.50 -2.95 -39.42
C ALA A 62 18.17 -3.24 -38.05
N PRO A 63 19.20 -2.47 -37.65
CA PRO A 63 19.79 -2.63 -36.35
C PRO A 63 18.78 -2.24 -35.27
N LYS A 64 18.72 -3.05 -34.20
CA LYS A 64 17.95 -2.75 -33.00
C LYS A 64 18.52 -1.45 -32.42
N ALA A 65 17.72 -0.41 -32.34
CA ALA A 65 18.10 0.81 -31.62
C ALA A 65 18.58 0.41 -30.23
N GLU A 66 19.76 0.90 -29.81
CA GLU A 66 20.17 0.84 -28.42
C GLU A 66 19.09 1.54 -27.60
N GLU A 67 18.33 0.75 -26.83
CA GLU A 67 17.42 1.28 -25.81
C GLU A 67 18.28 2.08 -24.84
N ALA A 68 18.03 3.38 -24.75
CA ALA A 68 18.58 4.22 -23.70
C ALA A 68 18.33 3.52 -22.36
N PRO A 69 19.30 3.54 -21.41
CA PRO A 69 19.11 2.89 -20.12
C PRO A 69 17.80 3.38 -19.51
N GLU A 70 16.90 2.46 -19.17
CA GLU A 70 15.67 2.82 -18.45
C GLU A 70 16.09 3.64 -17.22
N GLU A 71 15.59 4.87 -17.10
CA GLU A 71 15.88 5.71 -15.94
C GLU A 71 15.49 4.96 -14.67
N GLU A 72 16.46 4.76 -13.79
CA GLU A 72 16.25 4.13 -12.49
C GLU A 72 15.25 4.95 -11.67
N ARG A 73 14.14 4.31 -11.28
CA ARG A 73 13.03 4.92 -10.54
C ARG A 73 13.16 4.63 -9.05
N PHE A 74 12.71 5.60 -8.24
CA PHE A 74 12.80 5.52 -6.79
C PHE A 74 11.42 5.66 -6.13
N PHE A 75 11.27 4.93 -5.04
CA PHE A 75 10.04 4.90 -4.27
C PHE A 75 10.31 4.94 -2.77
N LEU A 76 9.24 5.04 -1.99
CA LEU A 76 9.24 4.80 -0.56
C LEU A 76 8.06 3.90 -0.23
N VAL A 77 8.31 2.87 0.58
CA VAL A 77 7.30 1.95 1.10
C VAL A 77 7.29 1.99 2.63
N LYS A 78 6.10 1.97 3.23
CA LYS A 78 5.93 2.07 4.70
C LYS A 78 5.53 0.74 5.30
N GLY A 79 6.37 0.18 6.16
CA GLY A 79 6.08 -0.97 7.01
C GLY A 79 5.87 -0.56 8.47
N GLU A 80 5.17 -1.37 9.26
CA GLU A 80 4.97 -1.13 10.70
C GLU A 80 5.85 -2.08 11.50
N PRO A 81 6.87 -1.59 12.24
CA PRO A 81 7.79 -2.49 12.95
C PRO A 81 7.26 -2.98 14.31
N GLU A 82 6.23 -2.34 14.85
CA GLU A 82 5.61 -2.67 16.13
C GLU A 82 4.32 -3.47 15.90
N SER A 83 3.98 -4.37 16.84
CA SER A 83 2.78 -5.21 16.74
C SER A 83 1.50 -4.40 16.80
N ARG A 84 0.58 -4.71 15.88
CA ARG A 84 -0.75 -4.10 15.82
C ARG A 84 -1.74 -5.06 15.20
N ILE A 85 -2.64 -5.56 16.03
CA ILE A 85 -3.60 -6.59 15.64
C ILE A 85 -4.87 -5.95 15.11
N GLU A 86 -5.25 -6.30 13.89
CA GLU A 86 -6.55 -6.01 13.29
C GLU A 86 -7.23 -7.32 12.90
N LYS A 87 -8.52 -7.49 13.25
CA LYS A 87 -9.29 -8.74 12.97
C LYS A 87 -8.53 -10.05 13.24
N GLY A 88 -7.68 -10.06 14.28
CA GLY A 88 -6.88 -11.24 14.66
C GLY A 88 -5.62 -11.46 13.83
N VAL A 89 -5.29 -10.58 12.89
CA VAL A 89 -4.05 -10.58 12.12
C VAL A 89 -3.12 -9.49 12.65
N ASP A 90 -1.87 -9.85 12.95
CA ASP A 90 -0.85 -8.86 13.28
C ASP A 90 -0.31 -8.23 12.01
N LEU A 91 -0.39 -6.89 11.91
CA LEU A 91 0.07 -6.12 10.75
C LEU A 91 1.55 -5.74 10.83
N LYS A 92 2.26 -6.20 11.86
CA LYS A 92 3.70 -5.99 12.01
C LYS A 92 4.49 -6.53 10.81
N PHE A 93 5.27 -5.66 10.20
CA PHE A 93 6.27 -6.01 9.20
C PHE A 93 7.43 -5.00 9.19
N SER A 94 8.47 -5.29 9.97
CA SER A 94 9.73 -4.53 10.01
C SER A 94 10.68 -4.93 8.87
N ILE A 95 11.79 -4.19 8.73
CA ILE A 95 12.83 -4.55 7.76
C ILE A 95 13.55 -5.85 8.16
N GLU A 96 13.64 -6.13 9.47
CA GLU A 96 14.18 -7.39 9.97
C GLU A 96 13.27 -8.57 9.61
N ASP A 97 11.95 -8.35 9.64
CA ASP A 97 10.99 -9.36 9.18
C ASP A 97 11.19 -9.65 7.69
N LEU A 98 11.42 -8.63 6.85
CA LEU A 98 11.78 -8.80 5.43
C LEU A 98 13.10 -9.57 5.25
N LYS A 99 14.16 -9.24 6.01
CA LYS A 99 15.44 -9.97 5.97
C LYS A 99 15.29 -11.44 6.35
N SER A 100 14.35 -11.76 7.23
CA SER A 100 14.10 -13.14 7.67
C SER A 100 13.32 -13.99 6.66
N ARG A 101 12.73 -13.37 5.62
CA ARG A 101 11.96 -14.11 4.60
C ARG A 101 12.86 -14.96 3.71
N PRO A 102 12.33 -16.06 3.13
CA PRO A 102 13.02 -16.79 2.09
C PRO A 102 13.49 -15.85 0.96
N ASN A 103 14.77 -15.95 0.57
CA ASN A 103 15.40 -15.04 -0.39
C ASN A 103 15.31 -13.55 -0.04
N GLN A 104 15.02 -13.23 1.23
CA GLN A 104 14.78 -11.88 1.76
C GLN A 104 13.73 -11.11 0.94
N THR A 105 12.72 -11.83 0.46
CA THR A 105 11.69 -11.34 -0.47
C THR A 105 10.30 -11.54 0.11
N GLU A 106 9.42 -10.57 -0.04
CA GLU A 106 8.02 -10.64 0.42
C GLU A 106 7.08 -9.90 -0.53
N ALA A 107 5.83 -10.36 -0.59
CA ALA A 107 4.75 -9.65 -1.25
C ALA A 107 4.35 -8.41 -0.43
N TRP A 108 4.28 -7.24 -1.07
CA TRP A 108 3.92 -5.98 -0.43
C TRP A 108 2.40 -5.77 -0.43
N ASP A 109 1.69 -6.61 0.32
CA ASP A 109 0.23 -6.66 0.34
C ASP A 109 -0.42 -5.52 1.16
N GLY A 110 -1.76 -5.51 1.19
CA GLY A 110 -2.52 -4.71 2.15
C GLY A 110 -2.69 -3.24 1.80
N VAL A 111 -2.16 -2.77 0.66
CA VAL A 111 -2.41 -1.40 0.20
C VAL A 111 -3.87 -1.22 -0.21
N ARG A 112 -4.59 -0.34 0.50
CA ARG A 112 -6.01 -0.01 0.26
C ARG A 112 -6.26 1.46 -0.08
N ASN A 113 -5.22 2.13 -0.60
CA ASN A 113 -5.30 3.50 -1.11
C ASN A 113 -5.10 3.50 -2.63
N TYR A 114 -6.06 4.07 -3.38
CA TYR A 114 -6.01 4.08 -4.86
C TYR A 114 -4.78 4.77 -5.44
N GLN A 115 -4.33 5.86 -4.82
CA GLN A 115 -3.12 6.55 -5.26
C GLN A 115 -1.89 5.67 -5.03
N ALA A 116 -1.75 5.06 -3.84
CA ALA A 116 -0.64 4.17 -3.53
C ALA A 116 -0.62 2.93 -4.46
N ARG A 117 -1.80 2.35 -4.73
CA ARG A 117 -1.95 1.27 -5.71
C ARG A 117 -1.46 1.68 -7.10
N ASN A 118 -1.85 2.87 -7.57
CA ASN A 118 -1.42 3.34 -8.88
C ASN A 118 0.10 3.60 -8.94
N VAL A 119 0.71 4.04 -7.83
CA VAL A 119 2.17 4.14 -7.71
C VAL A 119 2.81 2.74 -7.80
N MET A 120 2.27 1.74 -7.09
CA MET A 120 2.78 0.37 -7.21
C MET A 120 2.67 -0.20 -8.62
N ARG A 121 1.57 0.08 -9.34
CA ARG A 121 1.39 -0.31 -10.75
C ARG A 121 2.41 0.33 -11.70
N SER A 122 3.09 1.40 -11.29
CA SER A 122 4.13 2.06 -12.08
C SER A 122 5.54 1.53 -11.83
N MET A 123 5.71 0.71 -10.79
CA MET A 123 6.99 0.09 -10.44
C MET A 123 7.35 -1.00 -11.44
N ARG A 124 8.65 -1.11 -11.75
CA ARG A 124 9.21 -2.20 -12.55
C ARG A 124 10.26 -2.97 -11.77
N VAL A 125 10.60 -4.16 -12.25
CA VAL A 125 11.69 -4.95 -11.68
C VAL A 125 13.00 -4.16 -11.76
N GLY A 126 13.71 -4.09 -10.63
CA GLY A 126 14.96 -3.36 -10.50
C GLY A 126 14.82 -1.98 -9.83
N ASP A 127 13.62 -1.41 -9.80
CA ASP A 127 13.39 -0.12 -9.13
C ASP A 127 13.72 -0.21 -7.63
N LEU A 128 14.26 0.87 -7.07
CA LEU A 128 14.66 0.95 -5.67
C LEU A 128 13.61 1.66 -4.81
N ALA A 129 13.49 1.25 -3.56
CA ALA A 129 12.61 1.88 -2.59
C ALA A 129 13.28 2.07 -1.23
N LEU A 130 13.07 3.24 -0.63
CA LEU A 130 13.37 3.49 0.77
C LEU A 130 12.36 2.70 1.63
N TYR A 131 12.87 1.88 2.55
CA TYR A 131 12.05 1.18 3.53
C TYR A 131 11.86 2.08 4.76
N TYR A 132 10.62 2.49 4.99
CA TYR A 132 10.25 3.42 6.05
C TYR A 132 9.46 2.72 7.15
N HIS A 133 9.92 2.82 8.40
CA HIS A 133 9.17 2.40 9.58
C HIS A 133 8.14 3.47 9.94
N SER A 134 6.87 3.08 9.94
CA SER A 134 5.73 3.92 10.24
C SER A 134 4.95 3.41 11.46
N ASN A 135 4.06 4.25 11.99
CA ASN A 135 3.18 3.88 13.11
C ASN A 135 3.90 3.24 14.31
N CYS A 136 5.07 3.77 14.65
CA CYS A 136 5.91 3.31 15.74
C CYS A 136 6.47 4.49 16.53
N LYS A 137 7.11 4.23 17.66
CA LYS A 137 7.67 5.29 18.53
C LYS A 137 8.75 6.13 17.82
N ARG A 138 9.54 5.50 16.94
CA ARG A 138 10.62 6.14 16.19
C ARG A 138 10.43 5.91 14.69
N PRO A 139 9.59 6.71 14.03
CA PRO A 139 9.36 6.58 12.59
C PRO A 139 10.52 7.18 11.78
N GLY A 140 10.88 6.55 10.66
CA GLY A 140 12.01 6.97 9.85
C GLY A 140 12.42 5.93 8.80
N VAL A 141 13.42 6.27 7.99
CA VAL A 141 13.99 5.37 6.99
C VAL A 141 15.07 4.51 7.64
N VAL A 142 15.00 3.21 7.38
CA VAL A 142 15.88 2.20 7.99
C VAL A 142 16.75 1.45 6.97
N GLY A 143 16.36 1.43 5.70
CA GLY A 143 17.08 0.69 4.68
C GLY A 143 16.49 0.86 3.30
N ILE A 144 16.98 0.02 2.39
CA ILE A 144 16.62 0.03 0.97
C ILE A 144 16.16 -1.38 0.59
N CYS A 145 15.07 -1.44 -0.16
CA CYS A 145 14.63 -2.64 -0.86
C CYS A 145 14.54 -2.36 -2.37
N ARG A 146 14.35 -3.42 -3.16
CA ARG A 146 14.17 -3.37 -4.61
C ARG A 146 12.95 -4.14 -5.03
N ILE A 147 12.33 -3.72 -6.12
CA ILE A 147 11.22 -4.45 -6.72
C ILE A 147 11.76 -5.65 -7.50
N VAL A 148 11.23 -6.84 -7.23
CA VAL A 148 11.62 -8.09 -7.91
C VAL A 148 10.46 -8.74 -8.67
N LYS A 149 9.24 -8.21 -8.51
CA LYS A 149 8.07 -8.56 -9.30
C LYS A 149 7.15 -7.35 -9.45
N GLU A 150 6.75 -7.06 -10.68
CA GLU A 150 5.81 -5.97 -10.98
C GLU A 150 4.41 -6.25 -10.44
N ALA A 151 3.54 -5.25 -10.48
CA ALA A 151 2.23 -5.31 -9.85
C ALA A 151 1.36 -6.49 -10.32
N TYR A 152 0.76 -7.18 -9.36
CA TYR A 152 -0.17 -8.28 -9.57
C TYR A 152 -1.25 -8.29 -8.48
N PRO A 153 -2.40 -8.98 -8.68
CA PRO A 153 -3.51 -8.91 -7.75
C PRO A 153 -3.14 -9.30 -6.32
N ASP A 154 -3.52 -8.46 -5.36
CA ASP A 154 -3.32 -8.73 -3.92
C ASP A 154 -4.27 -9.83 -3.45
N HIS A 155 -3.73 -11.00 -3.10
CA HIS A 155 -4.53 -12.15 -2.70
C HIS A 155 -5.32 -11.92 -1.40
N THR A 156 -4.85 -11.03 -0.51
CA THR A 156 -5.51 -10.74 0.77
C THR A 156 -6.85 -10.02 0.61
N GLN A 157 -7.08 -9.40 -0.55
CA GLN A 157 -8.32 -8.68 -0.81
C GLN A 157 -9.55 -9.59 -0.94
N PHE A 158 -9.35 -10.89 -1.19
CA PHE A 158 -10.41 -11.88 -1.38
C PHE A 158 -10.74 -12.71 -0.14
N ASN A 159 -9.94 -12.59 0.93
CA ASN A 159 -10.12 -13.39 2.15
C ASN A 159 -11.02 -12.64 3.16
N PRO A 160 -12.27 -13.09 3.43
CA PRO A 160 -13.21 -12.38 4.31
C PRO A 160 -12.74 -12.23 5.75
N GLN A 161 -11.83 -13.10 6.21
CA GLN A 161 -11.27 -13.05 7.56
C GLN A 161 -10.11 -12.06 7.68
N HIS A 162 -9.52 -11.64 6.57
CA HIS A 162 -8.38 -10.72 6.58
C HIS A 162 -8.83 -9.27 6.85
N PRO A 163 -8.03 -8.45 7.57
CA PRO A 163 -8.27 -7.01 7.73
C PRO A 163 -8.53 -6.31 6.40
N ASN A 164 -7.69 -6.63 5.41
CA ASN A 164 -7.65 -6.00 4.11
C ASN A 164 -8.63 -6.60 3.09
N HIS A 165 -9.62 -7.40 3.51
CA HIS A 165 -10.70 -7.86 2.64
C HIS A 165 -11.47 -6.69 2.00
N ASP A 166 -11.72 -6.75 0.68
CA ASP A 166 -12.63 -5.84 -0.01
C ASP A 166 -13.78 -6.64 -0.62
N PRO A 167 -15.01 -6.59 -0.06
CA PRO A 167 -16.15 -7.35 -0.56
C PRO A 167 -16.61 -6.94 -1.96
N LYS A 168 -16.09 -5.83 -2.50
CA LYS A 168 -16.37 -5.37 -3.87
C LYS A 168 -15.30 -5.82 -4.87
N SER A 169 -14.24 -6.49 -4.42
CA SER A 169 -13.19 -7.03 -5.28
C SER A 169 -13.44 -8.50 -5.56
N SER A 170 -13.31 -8.91 -6.83
CA SER A 170 -13.43 -10.32 -7.25
C SER A 170 -12.17 -10.77 -7.99
N PRO A 171 -11.89 -12.08 -8.06
CA PRO A 171 -10.74 -12.60 -8.82
C PRO A 171 -10.73 -12.17 -10.30
N GLU A 172 -11.90 -11.99 -10.91
CA GLU A 172 -12.05 -11.56 -12.31
C GLU A 172 -11.84 -10.04 -12.49
N ASN A 173 -12.02 -9.26 -11.42
CA ASN A 173 -11.86 -7.81 -11.43
C ASN A 173 -11.20 -7.31 -10.13
N PRO A 174 -9.91 -7.64 -9.91
CA PRO A 174 -9.19 -7.24 -8.71
C PRO A 174 -9.05 -5.71 -8.63
N ARG A 175 -9.39 -5.15 -7.48
CA ARG A 175 -9.29 -3.72 -7.23
C ARG A 175 -7.92 -3.31 -6.70
N TRP A 176 -7.22 -4.23 -6.03
CA TRP A 176 -5.96 -4.01 -5.33
C TRP A 176 -4.85 -4.88 -5.92
N ASP A 177 -3.66 -4.32 -6.01
CA ASP A 177 -2.46 -5.01 -6.47
C ASP A 177 -1.37 -4.84 -5.43
N MET A 178 -0.37 -5.71 -5.51
CA MET A 178 0.86 -5.70 -4.74
C MET A 178 2.04 -6.00 -5.67
N VAL A 179 3.24 -5.74 -5.19
CA VAL A 179 4.52 -6.08 -5.85
C VAL A 179 5.29 -7.03 -4.94
N ASP A 180 6.35 -7.67 -5.44
CA ASP A 180 7.31 -8.33 -4.55
C ASP A 180 8.53 -7.43 -4.34
N VAL A 181 8.91 -7.26 -3.08
CA VAL A 181 10.10 -6.48 -2.70
C VAL A 181 11.16 -7.41 -2.13
N LYS A 182 12.42 -7.12 -2.44
CA LYS A 182 13.58 -7.83 -1.90
C LYS A 182 14.48 -6.86 -1.14
N PHE A 183 14.95 -7.27 0.03
CA PHE A 183 15.95 -6.53 0.79
C PHE A 183 17.21 -6.25 -0.06
N VAL A 184 17.78 -5.05 0.08
CA VAL A 184 19.06 -4.68 -0.54
C VAL A 184 20.11 -4.45 0.54
N ARG A 185 19.89 -3.46 1.41
CA ARG A 185 20.79 -3.12 2.52
C ARG A 185 20.09 -2.29 3.57
N ASP A 186 20.64 -2.28 4.78
CA ASP A 186 20.33 -1.26 5.77
C ASP A 186 20.94 0.09 5.38
N LEU A 187 20.39 1.18 5.91
CA LEU A 187 21.12 2.43 5.97
C LEU A 187 22.21 2.32 7.05
N ARG A 188 23.33 3.03 6.87
CA ARG A 188 24.43 3.01 7.85
C ARG A 188 24.04 3.55 9.22
N ARG A 189 23.01 4.38 9.27
CA ARG A 189 22.30 4.78 10.48
C ARG A 189 20.82 5.00 10.20
N PHE A 190 20.03 5.02 11.26
CA PHE A 190 18.63 5.41 11.19
C PHE A 190 18.48 6.89 10.80
N VAL A 191 17.61 7.18 9.82
CA VAL A 191 17.26 8.54 9.41
C VAL A 191 15.84 8.84 9.86
N SER A 192 15.71 9.61 10.93
CA SER A 192 14.43 9.82 11.61
C SER A 192 13.48 10.73 10.82
N LEU A 193 12.16 10.60 11.02
CA LEU A 193 11.19 11.54 10.48
C LEU A 193 11.43 12.97 10.98
N GLU A 194 11.91 13.15 12.22
CA GLU A 194 12.24 14.47 12.76
C GLU A 194 13.37 15.13 11.97
N GLU A 195 14.43 14.38 11.69
CA GLU A 195 15.54 14.83 10.85
C GLU A 195 15.06 15.17 9.43
N LEU A 196 14.28 14.28 8.79
CA LEU A 196 13.73 14.51 7.45
C LEU A 196 12.87 15.79 7.39
N LYS A 197 12.08 16.06 8.43
CA LYS A 197 11.32 17.31 8.55
C LYS A 197 12.20 18.55 8.65
N GLY A 198 13.39 18.44 9.22
CA GLY A 198 14.38 19.52 9.26
C GLY A 198 14.82 19.99 7.87
N TYR A 199 14.75 19.11 6.86
CA TYR A 199 15.10 19.41 5.47
C TYR A 199 13.89 19.72 4.57
N LYS A 200 12.69 19.84 5.15
CA LYS A 200 11.44 20.05 4.40
C LYS A 200 11.45 21.31 3.53
N GLU A 201 12.09 22.38 3.99
CA GLU A 201 12.19 23.64 3.23
C GLU A 201 13.47 23.71 2.37
N GLY A 202 14.25 22.62 2.31
CA GLY A 202 15.53 22.52 1.61
C GLY A 202 15.61 21.28 0.73
N GLY A 203 16.58 20.39 1.01
CA GLY A 203 16.87 19.21 0.18
C GLY A 203 15.74 18.19 0.04
N LEU A 204 14.68 18.28 0.86
CA LEU A 204 13.49 17.43 0.77
C LEU A 204 12.20 18.22 0.47
N LYS A 205 12.34 19.37 -0.17
CA LYS A 205 11.20 20.20 -0.55
C LYS A 205 10.24 19.44 -1.47
N ASP A 206 8.96 19.49 -1.12
CA ASP A 206 7.86 18.81 -1.83
C ASP A 206 7.90 17.27 -1.82
N MET A 207 8.83 16.65 -1.08
CA MET A 207 8.87 15.19 -0.92
C MET A 207 7.53 14.66 -0.38
N PHE A 208 6.99 13.62 -1.03
CA PHE A 208 5.66 13.07 -0.71
C PHE A 208 5.56 12.56 0.73
N LEU A 209 6.67 12.15 1.35
CA LEU A 209 6.70 11.75 2.75
C LEU A 209 6.25 12.88 3.68
N LEU A 210 6.63 14.12 3.34
CA LEU A 210 6.42 15.32 4.14
C LEU A 210 5.13 16.07 3.75
N THR A 211 4.68 15.93 2.51
CA THR A 211 3.46 16.60 2.00
C THR A 211 2.23 15.70 1.98
N ARG A 212 2.41 14.37 1.88
CA ARG A 212 1.34 13.36 1.78
C ARG A 212 1.57 12.20 2.75
N GLY A 213 1.67 12.50 4.05
CA GLY A 213 2.05 11.54 5.09
C GLY A 213 1.17 10.27 5.17
N ARG A 214 -0.10 10.33 4.78
CA ARG A 214 -1.04 9.19 4.78
C ARG A 214 -0.86 8.22 3.60
N LEU A 215 -0.06 8.57 2.61
CA LEU A 215 0.21 7.72 1.45
C LEU A 215 1.31 6.70 1.82
N SER A 216 1.00 5.41 1.79
CA SER A 216 1.91 4.32 2.24
C SER A 216 2.95 3.90 1.20
N VAL A 217 2.66 4.12 -0.09
CA VAL A 217 3.60 3.90 -1.19
C VAL A 217 3.70 5.20 -1.99
N GLN A 218 4.91 5.70 -2.16
CA GLN A 218 5.16 7.04 -2.65
C GLN A 218 6.23 7.03 -3.75
N PRO A 219 6.09 7.82 -4.82
CA PRO A 219 7.20 8.09 -5.71
C PRO A 219 8.23 8.97 -4.98
N VAL A 220 9.50 8.76 -5.28
CA VAL A 220 10.62 9.55 -4.78
C VAL A 220 11.43 9.99 -6.01
N SER A 221 11.78 11.27 -6.10
CA SER A 221 12.67 11.71 -7.16
C SER A 221 14.09 11.25 -6.87
N ARG A 222 14.95 11.19 -7.88
CA ARG A 222 16.36 10.83 -7.68
C ARG A 222 17.02 11.72 -6.63
N GLU A 223 16.78 13.03 -6.72
CA GLU A 223 17.37 14.02 -5.82
C GLU A 223 16.96 13.76 -4.36
N HIS A 224 15.68 13.44 -4.12
CA HIS A 224 15.21 13.09 -2.78
C HIS A 224 15.77 11.76 -2.29
N PHE A 225 15.87 10.75 -3.16
CA PHE A 225 16.42 9.45 -2.78
C PHE A 225 17.89 9.59 -2.40
N ASP A 226 18.69 10.21 -3.27
CA ASP A 226 20.12 10.43 -3.06
C ASP A 226 20.36 11.29 -1.82
N PHE A 227 19.54 12.33 -1.60
CA PHE A 227 19.62 13.15 -0.39
C PHE A 227 19.39 12.32 0.88
N VAL A 228 18.32 11.52 0.94
CA VAL A 228 18.04 10.66 2.10
C VAL A 228 19.16 9.64 2.33
N VAL A 229 19.67 9.03 1.26
CA VAL A 229 20.77 8.07 1.36
C VAL A 229 22.03 8.76 1.87
N ALA A 230 22.38 9.94 1.38
CA ALA A 230 23.55 10.69 1.81
C ALA A 230 23.51 11.10 3.29
N LEU A 231 22.33 11.22 3.91
CA LEU A 231 22.24 11.46 5.35
C LEU A 231 22.86 10.33 6.17
N GLU A 232 22.98 9.11 5.63
CA GLU A 232 23.61 8.02 6.37
C GLU A 232 25.12 8.24 6.63
N ASP A 233 25.75 9.18 5.92
CA ASP A 233 27.14 9.63 6.10
C ASP A 233 27.31 10.76 7.12
N THR A 234 26.22 11.42 7.51
CA THR A 234 26.27 12.55 8.44
C THR A 234 26.00 12.09 9.88
N PRO A 235 26.53 12.76 10.91
CA PRO A 235 26.17 12.44 12.30
C PRO A 235 24.66 12.64 12.55
N ASP A 236 24.06 11.79 13.39
CA ASP A 236 22.66 11.98 13.81
C ASP A 236 22.53 13.32 14.57
N PRO A 237 21.73 14.28 14.06
CA PRO A 237 21.56 15.58 14.71
C PRO A 237 20.98 15.50 16.12
N LEU A 238 20.30 14.40 16.48
CA LEU A 238 19.75 14.17 17.80
C LEU A 238 20.81 13.63 18.77
N GLU A 239 21.79 12.84 18.30
CA GLU A 239 22.91 12.42 19.15
C GLU A 239 23.76 13.63 19.58
N ASP A 240 24.00 14.58 18.68
CA ASP A 240 24.83 15.76 18.98
C ASP A 240 24.18 16.70 20.01
N LYS A 241 22.84 16.83 19.97
CA LYS A 241 22.08 17.60 20.98
C LYS A 241 22.17 16.98 22.38
N THR A 242 22.21 15.65 22.50
CA THR A 242 22.36 14.98 23.81
C THR A 242 23.74 15.18 24.41
N LYS A 243 24.80 15.16 23.59
CA LYS A 243 26.18 15.47 24.01
C LYS A 243 26.32 16.94 24.43
N THR A 244 25.67 17.84 23.70
CA THR A 244 25.72 19.29 24.00
C THR A 244 24.99 19.64 25.29
N LYS A 245 23.79 19.10 25.54
CA LYS A 245 23.07 19.29 26.81
C LYS A 245 23.77 18.70 28.02
N LYS A 246 24.48 17.57 27.86
CA LYS A 246 25.25 16.93 28.94
C LYS A 246 26.49 17.74 29.33
N LYS A 247 27.06 18.51 28.39
CA LYS A 247 28.16 19.45 28.67
C LYS A 247 27.70 20.76 29.33
N SER A 248 26.48 21.22 29.06
CA SER A 248 25.94 22.46 29.64
C SER A 248 25.25 22.30 31.00
N GLY A 249 25.13 21.07 31.52
CA GLY A 249 24.49 20.76 32.80
C GLY A 249 25.45 20.50 33.97
N ILE A 250 26.74 20.84 33.81
CA ILE A 250 27.74 20.81 34.87
C ILE A 250 28.19 22.27 35.08
N SER A 251 27.45 22.99 35.91
CA SER A 251 27.86 24.26 36.54
C SER A 251 27.08 24.44 37.82
#